data_AF-A0A7W0GWF1-F1
#
_entry.id   AF-A0A7W0GWF1-F1
#
_cell.length_a   1.000
_cell.length_b   1.000
_cell.length_c   1.000
_cell.angle_alpha   90.00
_cell.angle_beta   90.00
_cell.angle_gamma   90.00
#
_symmetry.space_group_name_H-M   'P 1'
#
loop_
_entity.id
_entity.type
_entity.pdbx_description
1 polymer ?
#
loop_
_entity_poly.entity_id
_entity_poly.type
_entity_poly.pdbx_seq_one_letter_code
_entity_poly.pdbx_strand_id
1 'polypeptide(L)'
;MRKARLDLDAGTFELANLALLGDVVFHAQQAAEKSFKALLAWHDIPFRKTHDLGAIGGACLEIDASLRQLVDGAVHLTPYAWKFRYPGGQVAIEELFPRAIALGSIEAGQ
;
A
#
# COMPACT_ATOMS: atom_id res chain seq x y z
N MET A 1 -4.99 1.61 -13.03
CA MET A 1 -3.87 0.65 -12.89
C MET A 1 -2.49 1.21 -13.22
N ARG A 2 -2.26 1.93 -14.34
CA ARG A 2 -0.91 2.45 -14.69
C ARG A 2 -0.17 3.21 -13.56
N LYS A 3 -0.88 4.03 -12.78
CA LYS A 3 -0.27 4.78 -11.67
C LYS A 3 0.18 3.87 -10.52
N ALA A 4 -0.64 2.89 -10.12
CA ALA A 4 -0.26 1.92 -9.09
C ALA A 4 0.99 1.13 -9.50
N ARG A 5 1.10 0.77 -10.79
CA ARG A 5 2.29 0.11 -11.32
C ARG A 5 3.56 0.97 -11.22
N LEU A 6 3.45 2.26 -11.51
CA LEU A 6 4.58 3.17 -11.40
C LEU A 6 5.09 3.28 -9.96
N ASP A 7 4.21 3.24 -8.95
CA ASP A 7 4.66 3.23 -7.55
C ASP A 7 5.39 1.92 -7.22
N LEU A 8 4.86 0.78 -7.68
CA LEU A 8 5.52 -0.52 -7.51
C LEU A 8 6.93 -0.54 -8.13
N ASP A 9 7.06 -0.06 -9.37
CA ASP A 9 8.34 0.00 -10.07
C ASP A 9 9.34 0.93 -9.34
N ALA A 10 8.87 2.08 -8.84
CA ALA A 10 9.70 3.02 -8.08
C ALA A 10 10.19 2.42 -6.75
N GLY A 11 9.29 1.83 -5.95
CA GLY A 11 9.66 1.20 -4.69
C GLY A 11 10.60 0.01 -4.88
N THR A 12 10.46 -0.74 -5.98
CA THR A 12 11.38 -1.86 -6.30
C THR A 12 12.78 -1.34 -6.63
N PHE A 13 12.89 -0.23 -7.37
CA PHE A 13 14.17 0.39 -7.70
C PHE A 13 14.92 0.89 -6.45
N GLU A 14 14.18 1.41 -5.48
CA GLU A 14 14.72 2.01 -4.25
C GLU A 14 15.06 0.99 -3.15
N LEU A 15 14.52 -0.23 -3.22
CA LEU A 15 14.66 -1.28 -2.21
C LEU A 15 16.12 -1.66 -1.90
N ALA A 16 17.04 -1.45 -2.84
CA ALA A 16 18.47 -1.73 -2.66
C ALA A 16 19.17 -0.73 -1.71
N ASN A 17 18.51 0.38 -1.34
CA ASN A 17 19.09 1.43 -0.50
C ASN A 17 18.31 1.58 0.80
N LEU A 18 18.94 1.20 1.92
CA LEU A 18 18.34 1.28 3.26
C LEU A 18 17.95 2.72 3.65
N ALA A 19 18.62 3.73 3.10
CA ALA A 19 18.27 5.13 3.34
C ALA A 19 16.93 5.53 2.71
N LEU A 20 16.43 4.74 1.74
CA LEU A 20 15.19 5.00 0.99
C LEU A 20 14.02 4.13 1.46
N LEU A 21 14.16 3.36 2.54
CA LEU A 21 13.07 2.49 3.02
C LEU A 21 11.76 3.25 3.30
N GLY A 22 11.85 4.52 3.70
CA GLY A 22 10.67 5.37 3.85
C GLY A 22 9.94 5.60 2.52
N ASP A 23 10.69 5.83 1.44
CA ASP A 23 10.15 6.06 0.09
C ASP A 23 9.58 4.77 -0.49
N VAL A 24 10.25 3.63 -0.27
CA VAL A 24 9.74 2.29 -0.63
C VAL A 24 8.37 2.02 0.01
N VAL A 25 8.24 2.30 1.30
CA VAL A 25 6.96 2.09 2.03
C VAL A 25 5.89 3.09 1.57
N PHE A 26 6.28 4.33 1.27
CA PHE A 26 5.38 5.31 0.68
C PHE A 26 4.84 4.85 -0.68
N HIS A 27 5.71 4.33 -1.54
CA HIS A 27 5.33 3.79 -2.83
C HIS A 27 4.42 2.55 -2.70
N ALA A 28 4.71 1.65 -1.76
CA ALA A 28 3.83 0.52 -1.47
C ALA A 28 2.43 0.97 -1.02
N GLN A 29 2.35 1.97 -0.12
CA GLN A 29 1.07 2.53 0.35
C GLN A 29 0.27 3.12 -0.82
N GLN A 30 0.92 3.89 -1.69
CA GLN A 30 0.29 4.51 -2.85
C GLN A 30 -0.17 3.49 -3.90
N ALA A 31 0.62 2.43 -4.13
CA ALA A 31 0.25 1.33 -5.02
C ALA A 31 -1.05 0.66 -4.54
N ALA A 32 -1.11 0.28 -3.26
CA ALA A 32 -2.30 -0.30 -2.65
C ALA A 32 -3.52 0.64 -2.72
N GLU A 33 -3.34 1.91 -2.36
CA GLU A 33 -4.41 2.92 -2.37
C GLU A 33 -5.03 3.07 -3.77
N LYS A 34 -4.17 3.17 -4.79
CA LYS A 34 -4.60 3.35 -6.19
C LYS A 34 -5.28 2.10 -6.74
N SER A 35 -4.84 0.90 -6.34
CA SER A 35 -5.48 -0.36 -6.72
C SER A 35 -6.89 -0.47 -6.12
N PHE A 36 -7.05 -0.20 -4.82
CA PHE A 36 -8.36 -0.22 -4.17
C PHE A 36 -9.31 0.82 -4.76
N LYS A 37 -8.84 2.06 -4.95
CA LYS A 37 -9.67 3.11 -5.59
C LYS A 37 -10.05 2.76 -7.02
N ALA A 38 -9.18 2.07 -7.76
CA ALA A 38 -9.50 1.64 -9.11
C ALA A 38 -10.54 0.51 -9.12
N LEU A 39 -10.50 -0.43 -8.17
CA LEU A 39 -11.55 -1.43 -8.00
C LEU A 39 -12.90 -0.77 -7.65
N LEU A 40 -12.93 0.15 -6.70
CA LEU A 40 -14.15 0.88 -6.33
C LEU A 40 -14.71 1.68 -7.51
N ALA A 41 -13.84 2.37 -8.27
CA ALA A 41 -14.24 3.09 -9.46
C ALA A 41 -14.76 2.17 -10.58
N TRP A 42 -14.19 0.98 -10.75
CA TRP A 42 -14.67 -0.02 -11.71
C TRP A 42 -16.10 -0.49 -11.41
N HIS A 43 -16.46 -0.53 -10.12
CA HIS A 43 -17.80 -0.89 -9.65
C HIS A 43 -18.71 0.32 -9.41
N ASP A 44 -18.33 1.53 -9.85
CA ASP A 44 -19.07 2.79 -9.62
C ASP A 44 -19.37 3.08 -8.13
N ILE A 45 -18.55 2.58 -7.22
CA ILE A 45 -18.68 2.83 -5.77
C ILE A 45 -17.92 4.11 -5.41
N PRO A 46 -18.62 5.16 -4.90
CA PRO A 46 -17.95 6.38 -4.48
C PRO A 46 -17.12 6.14 -3.22
N PHE A 47 -15.94 6.76 -3.16
CA PHE A 47 -15.06 6.71 -2.00
C PHE A 47 -14.67 8.11 -1.52
N ARG A 48 -14.42 8.24 -0.22
CA ARG A 48 -14.01 9.52 0.39
C ARG A 48 -12.59 9.90 -0.05
N LYS A 49 -12.29 11.20 -0.05
CA LYS A 49 -10.91 11.70 -0.18
C LYS A 49 -10.14 11.43 1.11
N THR A 50 -9.67 10.19 1.26
CA THR A 50 -8.82 9.72 2.36
C THR A 50 -7.63 8.93 1.81
N HIS A 51 -6.57 8.86 2.62
CA HIS A 51 -5.39 8.01 2.43
C HIS A 51 -5.38 6.81 3.39
N ASP A 52 -6.45 6.66 4.17
CA ASP A 52 -6.64 5.54 5.08
C ASP A 52 -7.01 4.28 4.29
N LEU A 53 -6.06 3.34 4.21
CA LEU A 53 -6.24 2.07 3.51
C LEU A 53 -7.26 1.16 4.21
N GLY A 54 -7.49 1.30 5.51
CA GLY A 54 -8.54 0.57 6.21
C GLY A 54 -9.93 1.03 5.79
N ALA A 55 -10.12 2.35 5.67
CA ALA A 55 -11.39 2.90 5.19
C ALA A 55 -11.67 2.55 3.72
N ILE A 56 -10.65 2.63 2.85
CA ILE A 56 -10.81 2.31 1.43
C ILE A 56 -10.94 0.79 1.22
N GLY A 57 -10.09 0.00 1.87
CA GLY A 57 -10.08 -1.45 1.78
C GLY A 57 -11.36 -2.08 2.33
N GLY A 58 -11.93 -1.52 3.40
CA GLY A 58 -13.24 -1.93 3.92
C GLY A 58 -14.34 -1.86 2.85
N ALA A 59 -14.37 -0.82 2.03
CA ALA A 59 -15.32 -0.71 0.91
C ALA A 59 -15.05 -1.75 -0.19
N CYS A 60 -13.79 -2.15 -0.41
CA CYS A 60 -13.46 -3.22 -1.35
C CYS A 60 -13.97 -4.59 -0.87
N LEU A 61 -14.01 -4.84 0.44
CA LEU A 61 -14.49 -6.10 1.01
C LEU A 61 -16.01 -6.28 0.86
N GLU A 62 -16.76 -5.18 0.70
CA GLU A 62 -18.18 -5.23 0.35
C GLU A 62 -18.40 -5.68 -1.11
N ILE A 63 -17.39 -5.52 -1.98
CA ILE A 63 -17.42 -6.04 -3.36
C ILE A 63 -16.99 -7.51 -3.36
N ASP A 64 -15.85 -7.81 -2.73
CA ASP A 64 -15.26 -9.14 -2.71
C ASP A 64 -14.55 -9.42 -1.38
N ALA A 65 -15.18 -10.25 -0.56
CA ALA A 65 -14.65 -10.66 0.74
C ALA A 65 -13.37 -11.51 0.65
N SER A 66 -13.07 -12.12 -0.51
CA SER A 66 -11.84 -12.89 -0.71
C SER A 66 -10.58 -12.02 -0.60
N LEU A 67 -10.73 -10.69 -0.78
CA LEU A 67 -9.64 -9.72 -0.66
C LEU A 67 -9.21 -9.45 0.80
N ARG A 68 -9.85 -10.06 1.81
CA ARG A 68 -9.60 -9.76 3.23
C ARG A 68 -8.12 -9.80 3.61
N GLN A 69 -7.42 -10.85 3.21
CA GLN A 69 -6.00 -11.00 3.53
C GLN A 69 -5.13 -9.90 2.91
N LEU A 70 -5.44 -9.50 1.66
CA LEU A 70 -4.74 -8.42 0.97
C LEU A 70 -5.02 -7.07 1.63
N VAL A 71 -6.28 -6.80 1.99
CA VAL A 71 -6.67 -5.58 2.69
C VAL A 71 -5.95 -5.48 4.02
N ASP A 72 -5.93 -6.54 4.82
CA ASP A 72 -5.27 -6.55 6.13
C ASP A 72 -3.78 -6.27 6.05
N GLY A 73 -3.10 -6.88 5.08
CA GLY A 73 -1.70 -6.59 4.80
C GLY A 73 -1.48 -5.12 4.44
N ALA A 74 -2.36 -4.56 3.60
CA ALA A 74 -2.25 -3.17 3.14
C ALA A 74 -2.55 -2.13 4.23
N VAL A 75 -3.51 -2.36 5.13
CA VAL A 75 -3.84 -1.41 6.22
C VAL A 75 -2.62 -1.08 7.07
N HIS A 76 -1.70 -2.03 7.24
CA HIS A 76 -0.48 -1.81 7.98
C HIS A 76 0.45 -0.78 7.34
N LEU A 77 0.28 -0.40 6.07
CA LEU A 77 1.10 0.61 5.38
C LEU A 77 0.74 2.05 5.78
N THR A 78 -0.53 2.31 6.15
CA THR A 78 -1.03 3.66 6.49
C THR A 78 -0.26 4.34 7.64
N PRO A 79 0.06 3.66 8.77
CA PRO A 79 0.83 4.27 9.86
C PRO A 79 2.27 4.62 9.49
N TYR A 80 2.87 3.92 8.51
CA TYR A 80 4.28 4.13 8.18
C TYR A 80 4.52 5.41 7.36
N ALA A 81 3.53 5.86 6.59
CA ALA A 81 3.58 7.17 5.92
C ALA A 81 3.80 8.33 6.91
N TRP A 82 3.38 8.15 8.17
CA TRP A 82 3.67 9.05 9.29
C TRP A 82 5.04 8.77 9.93
N LYS A 83 5.37 7.50 10.23
CA LYS A 83 6.57 7.14 11.02
C LYS A 83 7.88 7.55 10.33
N PHE A 84 8.00 7.39 9.01
CA PHE A 84 9.22 7.78 8.29
C PHE A 84 9.38 9.29 8.09
N ARG A 85 8.32 10.08 8.31
CA ARG A 85 8.32 11.51 8.02
C ARG A 85 8.84 12.38 9.16
N TYR A 86 9.00 11.81 10.36
CA TYR A 86 9.46 12.53 11.54
C TYR A 86 10.77 11.96 12.09
N PRO A 87 11.77 12.80 12.43
CA PRO A 87 13.11 12.38 12.84
C PRO A 87 13.19 11.57 14.16
N GLY A 88 12.05 11.27 14.81
CA GLY A 88 11.95 10.37 15.98
C GLY A 88 11.17 9.07 15.73
N GLY A 89 10.69 8.83 14.50
CA GLY A 89 9.91 7.64 14.13
C GLY A 89 10.77 6.53 13.52
N GLN A 90 11.95 6.28 14.08
CA GLN A 90 12.84 5.20 13.60
C GLN A 90 12.14 3.86 13.76
N VAL A 91 11.74 3.26 12.64
CA VAL A 91 11.27 1.87 12.57
C VAL A 91 12.51 1.00 12.37
N ALA A 92 12.66 -0.01 13.22
CA ALA A 92 13.76 -0.96 13.12
C ALA A 92 13.71 -1.68 11.75
N ILE A 93 14.85 -1.82 11.08
CA ILE A 93 14.95 -2.36 9.71
C ILE A 93 14.40 -3.80 9.64
N GLU A 94 14.46 -4.52 10.76
CA GLU A 94 13.94 -5.88 10.93
C GLU A 94 12.39 -5.94 10.84
N GLU A 95 11.67 -4.86 11.20
CA GLU A 95 10.20 -4.81 11.08
C GLU A 95 9.72 -4.57 9.63
N LEU A 96 10.60 -4.06 8.76
CA LEU A 96 10.26 -3.62 7.40
C LEU A 96 10.50 -4.69 6.34
N PHE A 97 11.49 -5.56 6.57
CA PHE A 97 11.95 -6.55 5.59
C PHE A 97 10.87 -7.55 5.13
N PRO A 98 10.00 -8.10 6.01
CA PRO A 98 8.93 -9.00 5.58
C PRO A 98 7.79 -8.29 4.81
N ARG A 99 7.71 -6.95 4.89
CA ARG A 99 6.55 -6.16 4.44
C ARG A 99 6.81 -5.40 3.15
N ALA A 100 8.07 -5.08 2.84
CA ALA A 100 8.47 -4.66 1.50
C ALA A 100 8.13 -5.73 0.43
N ILE A 101 8.10 -7.02 0.82
CA ILE A 101 7.68 -8.14 -0.04
C ILE A 101 6.20 -8.03 -0.46
N ALA A 102 5.35 -7.28 0.27
CA ALA A 102 3.95 -7.07 -0.12
C ALA A 102 3.80 -6.36 -1.48
N LEU A 103 4.82 -5.65 -1.96
CA LEU A 103 4.90 -5.12 -3.33
C LEU A 103 4.70 -6.22 -4.39
N GLY A 104 5.16 -7.44 -4.13
CA GLY A 104 5.03 -8.58 -5.05
C GLY A 104 3.67 -9.28 -5.04
N SER A 105 2.84 -9.11 -4.01
CA SER A 105 1.56 -9.83 -3.88
C SER A 105 0.38 -9.12 -4.55
N ILE A 106 0.53 -7.85 -4.96
CA ILE A 106 -0.53 -7.07 -5.62
C ILE A 106 -0.75 -7.54 -7.08
N GLU A 107 0.18 -8.30 -7.68
CA GLU A 107 0.02 -8.87 -9.03
C GLU A 107 -0.79 -10.18 -9.08
N ALA A 108 -1.03 -10.87 -7.96
CA ALA A 108 -1.64 -12.20 -7.99
C ALA A 108 -3.17 -12.22 -8.16
N GLY A 109 -3.81 -11.05 -8.27
CA GLY A 109 -5.24 -10.92 -8.57
C GLY A 109 -5.48 -10.61 -10.05
N GLN A 110 -5.28 -11.60 -10.92
CA GLN A 110 -5.88 -11.65 -12.26
C GLN A 110 -7.06 -12.62 -12.27
#